data_AF-A0AAD0T763-F1
#
_entry.id   AF-A0AAD0T763-F1
#
_cell.length_a   1.000
_cell.length_b   1.000
_cell.length_c   1.000
_cell.angle_alpha   90.00
_cell.angle_beta   90.00
_cell.angle_gamma   90.00
#
_symmetry.space_group_name_H-M   'P 1'
#
loop_
_entity.id
_entity.type
_entity.pdbx_description
1 polymer ?
#
loop_
_entity_poly.entity_id
_entity_poly.type
_entity_poly.pdbx_seq_one_letter_code
_entity_poly.pdbx_strand_id
1 'polypeptide(L)'
;MELIMGSFNYSHSYIQKVFTALEYCTNNRSRVNDIFYFSSLRHVDAPLIEAKVIPVEVVEKIIETWINCYRELLEDKHLLNESGLKHLAHWQELLMLPPAGLH
;
A
#
# COMPACT_ATOMS: atom_id res chain seq x y z
N MET A 1 33.67 5.80 5.86
CA MET A 1 32.60 6.06 6.86
C MET A 1 31.36 5.39 6.32
N GLU A 2 30.86 4.41 7.06
CA GLU A 2 29.76 3.53 6.68
C GLU A 2 28.45 4.31 6.50
N LEU A 3 27.77 4.06 5.38
CA LEU A 3 26.32 4.26 5.25
C LEU A 3 25.68 2.88 5.24
N ILE A 4 25.52 2.29 6.42
CA ILE A 4 24.58 1.19 6.63
C ILE A 4 23.23 1.85 6.88
N MET A 5 22.54 2.21 5.81
CA MET A 5 21.09 2.44 5.83
C MET A 5 20.48 1.25 5.10
N GLY A 6 19.70 0.47 5.84
CA GLY A 6 19.32 -0.91 5.55
C GLY A 6 18.94 -1.15 4.08
N SER A 7 19.61 -2.13 3.49
CA SER A 7 19.27 -2.68 2.19
C SER A 7 17.84 -3.24 2.23
N PHE A 8 16.90 -2.51 1.66
CA PHE A 8 15.57 -3.05 1.34
C PHE A 8 15.73 -4.22 0.37
N ASN A 9 15.15 -5.36 0.73
CA ASN A 9 15.21 -6.57 -0.08
C ASN A 9 14.25 -6.41 -1.27
N TYR A 10 14.80 -6.23 -2.48
CA TYR A 10 14.08 -6.21 -3.75
C TYR A 10 13.38 -7.55 -4.10
N SER A 11 13.35 -8.52 -3.19
CA SER A 11 12.92 -9.90 -3.40
C SER A 11 11.41 -10.15 -3.38
N HIS A 12 10.58 -9.15 -3.05
CA HIS A 12 9.13 -9.33 -3.02
C HIS A 12 8.51 -9.16 -4.41
N SER A 13 8.00 -10.26 -4.96
CA SER A 13 7.16 -10.26 -6.17
C SER A 13 5.94 -9.34 -6.01
N TYR A 14 5.40 -8.83 -7.13
CA TYR A 14 4.20 -8.00 -7.16
C TYR A 14 3.04 -8.59 -6.33
N ILE A 15 2.85 -9.90 -6.43
CA ILE A 15 1.83 -10.66 -5.70
C ILE A 15 2.07 -10.59 -4.18
N GLN A 16 3.32 -10.72 -3.72
CA GLN A 16 3.64 -10.62 -2.29
C GLN A 16 3.33 -9.24 -1.73
N LYS A 17 3.60 -8.16 -2.48
CA LYS A 17 3.26 -6.79 -2.05
C LYS A 17 1.76 -6.61 -1.83
N VAL A 18 0.93 -7.18 -2.71
CA VAL A 18 -0.52 -7.15 -2.55
C VAL A 18 -0.97 -7.94 -1.32
N PHE A 19 -0.43 -9.13 -1.08
CA PHE A 19 -0.78 -9.89 0.12
C PHE A 19 -0.34 -9.18 1.40
N THR A 20 0.87 -8.64 1.44
CA THR A 20 1.37 -7.85 2.58
C THR A 20 0.48 -6.64 2.84
N ALA A 21 0.04 -5.94 1.80
CA ALA A 21 -0.90 -4.83 1.90
C ALA A 21 -2.28 -5.26 2.45
N LEU A 22 -2.86 -6.34 1.93
CA LEU A 22 -4.15 -6.85 2.40
C LEU A 22 -4.09 -7.29 3.87
N GLU A 23 -3.00 -7.97 4.26
CA GLU A 23 -2.74 -8.35 5.65
C GLU A 23 -2.57 -7.12 6.55
N TYR A 24 -1.79 -6.13 6.10
CA TYR A 24 -1.60 -4.88 6.83
C TYR A 24 -2.93 -4.16 7.10
N CYS A 25 -3.78 -4.03 6.07
CA CYS A 25 -5.11 -3.44 6.20
C CYS A 25 -6.00 -4.20 7.18
N THR A 26 -5.97 -5.53 7.13
CA THR A 26 -6.79 -6.39 7.99
C THR A 26 -6.38 -6.24 9.46
N ASN A 27 -5.08 -6.14 9.73
CA ASN A 27 -4.52 -6.11 11.08
C ASN A 27 -4.47 -4.70 11.68
N ASN A 28 -4.48 -3.65 10.86
CA ASN A 28 -4.35 -2.27 11.32
C ASN A 28 -5.59 -1.48 10.91
N ARG A 29 -6.50 -1.25 11.85
CA ARG A 29 -7.73 -0.53 11.54
C ARG A 29 -7.53 0.98 11.60
N SER A 30 -7.63 1.62 10.45
CA SER A 30 -7.62 3.09 10.32
C SER A 30 -8.37 3.51 9.07
N ARG A 31 -8.84 4.76 9.01
CA ARG A 31 -9.51 5.31 7.83
C ARG A 31 -8.64 5.20 6.56
N VAL A 32 -7.33 5.43 6.71
CA VAL A 32 -6.37 5.31 5.59
C VAL A 32 -6.37 3.87 5.07
N ASN A 33 -6.20 2.89 5.96
CA ASN A 33 -6.17 1.49 5.57
C ASN A 33 -7.50 0.99 5.03
N ASP A 34 -8.63 1.45 5.56
CA ASP A 34 -9.96 1.13 5.03
C ASP A 34 -10.09 1.60 3.56
N ILE A 35 -9.63 2.82 3.25
CA ILE A 35 -9.65 3.35 1.88
C ILE A 35 -8.83 2.47 0.95
N PHE A 36 -7.56 2.18 1.30
CA PHE A 36 -6.71 1.30 0.50
C PHE A 36 -7.31 -0.11 0.40
N TYR A 37 -7.84 -0.68 1.48
CA TYR A 37 -8.46 -2.00 1.48
C TYR A 37 -9.65 -2.09 0.52
N PHE A 38 -10.64 -1.20 0.67
CA PHE A 38 -11.86 -1.22 -0.14
C PHE A 38 -11.59 -0.87 -1.60
N SER A 39 -10.60 -0.02 -1.89
CA SER A 39 -10.21 0.27 -3.27
C SER A 39 -9.66 -0.97 -3.99
N SER A 40 -9.02 -1.89 -3.25
CA SER A 40 -8.54 -3.17 -3.77
C SER A 40 -9.67 -4.14 -4.10
N LEU A 41 -10.66 -4.25 -3.20
CA LEU A 41 -11.72 -5.25 -3.30
C LEU A 41 -12.60 -5.09 -4.55
N ARG A 42 -12.70 -3.88 -5.11
CA ARG A 42 -13.43 -3.66 -6.36
C ARG A 42 -12.90 -4.45 -7.55
N HIS A 43 -11.62 -4.85 -7.50
CA HIS A 43 -10.93 -5.50 -8.61
C HIS A 43 -10.70 -7.00 -8.39
N VAL A 44 -11.01 -7.52 -7.20
CA VAL A 44 -10.73 -8.90 -6.83
C VAL A 44 -12.02 -9.60 -6.43
N ASP A 45 -12.41 -10.61 -7.19
CA ASP A 45 -13.48 -11.51 -6.76
C ASP A 45 -13.09 -12.19 -5.45
N ALA A 46 -14.00 -12.23 -4.48
CA ALA A 46 -13.75 -12.77 -3.14
C ALA A 46 -13.09 -14.17 -3.12
N PRO A 47 -13.43 -15.12 -4.01
CA PRO A 47 -12.77 -16.43 -4.07
C PRO A 47 -11.27 -16.37 -4.42
N LEU A 48 -10.82 -15.37 -5.18
CA LEU A 48 -9.40 -15.23 -5.57
C LEU A 48 -8.54 -14.75 -4.39
N ILE A 49 -9.13 -13.95 -3.49
CA ILE A 49 -8.52 -13.53 -2.23
C ILE A 49 -8.36 -14.75 -1.31
N GLU A 50 -9.43 -15.54 -1.17
CA GLU A 50 -9.45 -16.75 -0.33
C GLU A 50 -8.47 -17.82 -0.83
N ALA A 51 -8.39 -18.00 -2.15
CA ALA A 51 -7.45 -18.93 -2.78
C ALA A 51 -5.99 -18.45 -2.78
N LYS A 52 -5.74 -17.18 -2.46
CA LYS A 52 -4.44 -16.51 -2.63
C LYS A 52 -3.89 -16.60 -4.06
N VAL A 53 -4.75 -16.63 -5.07
CA VAL A 53 -4.39 -16.68 -6.49
C VAL A 53 -4.98 -15.46 -7.17
N ILE A 54 -4.20 -14.40 -7.32
CA ILE A 54 -4.62 -13.15 -8.00
C ILE A 54 -3.89 -13.05 -9.34
N PRO A 55 -4.60 -12.90 -10.48
CA PRO A 55 -3.97 -12.65 -11.78
C PRO A 55 -3.09 -11.40 -11.77
N VAL A 56 -2.02 -11.38 -12.57
CA VAL A 56 -1.04 -10.27 -12.60
C VAL A 56 -1.73 -8.95 -13.01
N GLU A 57 -2.62 -8.99 -13.99
CA GLU A 57 -3.34 -7.82 -14.50
C GLU A 57 -4.27 -7.21 -13.44
N VAL A 58 -4.79 -8.05 -12.54
CA VAL A 58 -5.60 -7.61 -11.40
C VAL A 58 -4.72 -6.98 -10.33
N VAL A 59 -3.56 -7.58 -10.04
CA VAL A 59 -2.55 -7.03 -9.12
C VAL A 59 -2.09 -5.64 -9.56
N GLU A 60 -1.81 -5.45 -10.86
CA GLU A 60 -1.42 -4.15 -11.42
C GLU A 60 -2.49 -3.09 -11.19
N LYS A 61 -3.78 -3.41 -11.43
CA LYS A 61 -4.90 -2.50 -11.18
C LYS A 61 -5.07 -2.12 -9.72
N ILE A 62 -4.89 -3.08 -8.80
CA ILE A 62 -4.95 -2.80 -7.35
C ILE A 62 -3.87 -1.79 -6.96
N ILE A 63 -2.63 -2.04 -7.39
CA ILE A 63 -1.50 -1.17 -7.07
C ILE A 63 -1.67 0.22 -7.69
N GLU A 64 -2.11 0.32 -8.95
CA GLU A 64 -2.42 1.60 -9.58
C GLU A 64 -3.46 2.39 -8.78
N THR A 65 -4.51 1.70 -8.33
CA THR A 65 -5.56 2.29 -7.49
C THR A 65 -5.00 2.78 -6.16
N TRP A 66 -4.14 2.00 -5.51
CA TRP A 66 -3.46 2.43 -4.29
C TRP A 66 -2.54 3.63 -4.52
N ILE A 67 -1.78 3.68 -5.61
CA ILE A 67 -0.93 4.84 -5.93
C ILE A 67 -1.79 6.10 -6.08
N ASN A 68 -2.95 6.00 -6.73
CA ASN A 68 -3.87 7.13 -6.86
C ASN A 68 -4.44 7.56 -5.51
N CYS A 69 -4.92 6.62 -4.70
CA CYS A 69 -5.39 6.92 -3.33
C CYS A 69 -4.28 7.53 -2.47
N TYR A 70 -3.04 7.06 -2.60
CA TYR A 70 -1.89 7.62 -1.90
C TYR A 70 -1.68 9.09 -2.27
N ARG A 71 -1.72 9.42 -3.56
CA ARG A 71 -1.55 10.80 -4.04
C ARG A 71 -2.63 11.73 -3.50
N GLU A 72 -3.89 11.30 -3.57
CA GLU A 72 -5.02 12.07 -3.00
C GLU A 72 -4.85 12.29 -1.49
N LEU A 73 -4.53 11.22 -0.75
CA LEU A 73 -4.30 11.31 0.71
C LEU A 73 -3.08 12.15 1.07
N LEU A 74 -2.11 12.27 0.16
CA LEU A 74 -0.92 13.07 0.37
C LEU A 74 -1.22 14.58 0.33
N GLU A 75 -2.13 15.01 -0.56
CA GLU A 75 -2.64 16.38 -0.60
C GLU A 75 -3.35 16.74 0.72
N ASP A 76 -4.11 15.79 1.26
CA ASP A 76 -4.85 15.91 2.52
C ASP A 76 -4.04 15.51 3.77
N LYS A 77 -2.72 15.33 3.67
CA LYS A 77 -1.87 14.81 4.76
C LYS A 77 -2.02 15.59 6.07
N HIS A 78 -2.26 16.90 5.99
CA HIS A 78 -2.42 17.79 7.14
C HIS A 78 -3.69 17.49 7.97
N LEU A 79 -4.64 16.74 7.42
CA LEU A 79 -5.87 16.30 8.09
C LEU A 79 -5.69 14.95 8.79
N LEU A 80 -4.55 14.28 8.62
CA LEU A 80 -4.29 12.97 9.22
C LEU A 80 -3.75 13.10 10.63
N ASN A 81 -4.24 12.23 11.52
CA ASN A 81 -3.66 12.05 12.85
C ASN A 81 -2.35 11.23 12.78
N GLU A 82 -1.65 11.08 13.91
CA GLU A 82 -0.37 10.37 13.97
C GLU A 82 -0.43 8.93 13.43
N SER A 83 -1.52 8.22 13.71
CA SER A 83 -1.75 6.87 13.17
C SER A 83 -1.92 6.91 11.64
N GLY A 84 -2.72 7.84 11.11
CA GLY A 84 -2.88 8.05 9.68
C GLY A 84 -1.56 8.38 8.98
N LEU A 85 -0.71 9.19 9.60
CA LEU A 85 0.63 9.49 9.09
C LEU A 85 1.54 8.26 9.05
N LYS A 86 1.50 7.41 10.08
CA LYS A 86 2.24 6.12 10.09
C LYS A 86 1.77 5.18 8.99
N HIS A 87 0.46 5.08 8.77
CA HIS A 87 -0.08 4.28 7.66
C HIS A 87 0.35 4.84 6.31
N LEU A 88 0.27 6.15 6.11
CA LEU A 88 0.70 6.79 4.87
C LEU A 88 2.19 6.55 4.58
N ALA A 89 3.04 6.59 5.60
CA ALA A 89 4.46 6.26 5.48
C ALA A 89 4.68 4.78 5.12
N HIS A 90 3.93 3.85 5.74
CA HIS A 90 3.96 2.44 5.38
C HIS A 90 3.60 2.20 3.92
N TRP A 91 2.54 2.85 3.43
CA TRP A 91 2.12 2.73 2.02
C TRP A 91 3.15 3.33 1.05
N GLN A 92 3.76 4.45 1.41
CA GLN A 92 4.85 5.04 0.63
C GLN A 92 6.01 4.05 0.45
N GLU A 93 6.41 3.38 1.53
CA GLU A 93 7.48 2.38 1.53
C GLU A 93 7.09 1.15 0.71
N LEU A 94 5.90 0.59 0.95
CA LEU A 94 5.41 -0.61 0.27
C LEU A 94 5.25 -0.42 -1.24
N LEU A 95 4.73 0.75 -1.65
CA LEU A 95 4.52 1.12 -3.06
C LEU A 95 5.79 1.66 -3.74
N MET A 96 6.88 1.83 -2.99
CA MET A 96 8.13 2.43 -3.48
C MET A 96 7.93 3.82 -4.10
N LEU A 97 7.07 4.64 -3.49
CA LEU A 97 6.77 5.98 -3.97
C LEU A 97 7.74 7.01 -3.38
N PRO A 98 8.09 8.07 -4.13
CA PRO A 98 8.97 9.11 -3.62
C PRO A 98 8.39 9.77 -2.36
N PRO A 99 9.24 10.17 -1.41
CA PRO A 99 8.79 10.82 -0.20
C PRO A 99 8.04 12.10 -0.46
N ALA A 100 6.97 12.27 0.33
CA ALA A 100 6.24 13.52 0.46
C ALA A 100 7.18 14.66 0.84
N GLY A 101 7.56 15.49 -0.14
CA GLY A 101 8.48 16.61 0.05
C GLY A 101 9.58 16.78 -1.01
N LEU A 102 9.59 15.99 -2.09
CA LEU A 102 10.42 16.28 -3.28
C LEU A 102 9.67 17.21 -4.26
N HIS A 103 9.31 18.40 -3.78
CA HIS A 103 9.06 19.60 -4.60
C HIS A 103 9.36 20.84 -3.75
#